data_AF-A0A4U6S6Z6-F1
#
_entry.id   AF-A0A4U6S6Z6-F1
#
_cell.length_a   1.000
_cell.length_b   1.000
_cell.length_c   1.000
_cell.angle_alpha   90.00
_cell.angle_beta   90.00
_cell.angle_gamma   90.00
#
_symmetry.space_group_name_H-M   'P 1'
#
loop_
_entity.id
_entity.type
_entity.pdbx_description
1 polymer ?
#
loop_
_entity_poly.entity_id
_entity_poly.type
_entity_poly.pdbx_seq_one_letter_code
_entity_poly.pdbx_strand_id
1 'polypeptide(L)'
;MSSRERDADQGCSAGAIDRLRASRFKADEQDTTRGRRDGKAWAEEVAEYRWLRRLADGCSVCAQPFETLRMAIDPNGEIDPNEVHETCFGDENDVANEYILGFIAGAVETFQNIRDRL
;
A
#
# COMPACT_ATOMS: atom_id res chain seq x y z
N MET A 1 -58.51 -4.04 19.47
CA MET A 1 -58.36 -4.11 18.00
C MET A 1 -57.41 -2.98 17.61
N SER A 2 -56.15 -3.32 17.31
CA SER A 2 -55.55 -3.26 15.96
C SER A 2 -55.18 -1.81 15.59
N SER A 3 -53.96 -1.42 15.23
CA SER A 3 -52.88 -2.19 14.60
C SER A 3 -51.52 -1.66 15.05
N ARG A 4 -50.64 -2.58 15.43
CA ARG A 4 -49.19 -2.47 15.23
C ARG A 4 -48.97 -2.45 13.74
N GLU A 5 -48.25 -1.45 13.22
CA GLU A 5 -47.51 -1.53 11.96
C GLU A 5 -46.85 -0.17 11.71
N ARG A 6 -45.54 -0.09 11.98
CA ARG A 6 -44.53 0.71 11.26
C ARG A 6 -43.20 0.67 12.06
N ASP A 7 -42.67 -0.53 12.25
CA ASP A 7 -41.30 -0.75 12.71
C ASP A 7 -40.67 -1.85 11.83
N ALA A 8 -40.48 -1.55 10.55
CA ALA A 8 -39.79 -2.45 9.63
C ALA A 8 -39.26 -1.65 8.44
N ASP A 9 -38.26 -0.79 8.66
CA ASP A 9 -37.42 -0.33 7.55
C ASP A 9 -36.01 0.16 7.95
N GLN A 10 -35.76 0.50 9.21
CA GLN A 10 -34.46 1.08 9.60
C GLN A 10 -33.35 0.06 9.97
N GLY A 11 -33.67 -1.23 10.14
CA GLY A 11 -32.71 -2.24 10.61
C GLY A 11 -31.89 -2.95 9.52
N CYS A 12 -32.34 -2.94 8.26
CA CYS A 12 -31.70 -3.71 7.18
C CYS A 12 -30.47 -2.99 6.59
N SER A 13 -30.50 -1.65 6.54
CA SER A 13 -29.45 -0.82 5.96
C SER A 13 -28.19 -0.74 6.85
N ALA A 14 -28.36 -0.56 8.16
CA ALA A 14 -27.23 -0.45 9.09
C ALA A 14 -26.36 -1.71 9.11
N GLY A 15 -26.98 -2.90 9.18
CA GLY A 15 -26.26 -4.18 9.16
C GLY A 15 -25.58 -4.49 7.81
N ALA A 16 -26.11 -3.99 6.69
CA ALA A 16 -25.47 -4.14 5.38
C ALA A 16 -24.26 -3.21 5.23
N ILE A 17 -24.38 -1.95 5.66
CA ILE A 17 -23.29 -0.96 5.64
C ILE A 17 -22.12 -1.42 6.51
N ASP A 18 -22.39 -1.95 7.71
CA ASP A 18 -21.33 -2.41 8.61
C ASP A 18 -20.60 -3.65 8.06
N ARG A 19 -21.31 -4.55 7.39
CA ARG A 19 -20.67 -5.67 6.67
C ARG A 19 -19.80 -5.20 5.52
N LEU A 20 -20.25 -4.21 4.75
CA LEU A 20 -19.46 -3.63 3.66
C LEU A 20 -18.19 -2.95 4.20
N ARG A 21 -18.31 -2.19 5.29
CA ARG A 21 -17.14 -1.57 5.96
C ARG A 21 -16.16 -2.62 6.46
N ALA A 22 -16.64 -3.66 7.14
CA ALA A 22 -15.78 -4.74 7.63
C ALA A 22 -15.11 -5.51 6.48
N SER A 23 -15.82 -5.72 5.36
CA SER A 23 -15.26 -6.36 4.18
C SER A 23 -14.16 -5.51 3.55
N ARG A 24 -14.39 -4.20 3.43
CA ARG A 24 -13.39 -3.26 2.91
C ARG A 24 -12.14 -3.25 3.80
N PHE A 25 -12.31 -3.10 5.12
CA PHE A 25 -11.19 -3.09 6.05
C PHE A 25 -10.32 -4.35 5.93
N LYS A 26 -10.94 -5.52 5.76
CA LYS A 26 -10.21 -6.78 5.56
C LYS A 26 -9.45 -6.82 4.23
N ALA A 27 -10.03 -6.28 3.16
CA ALA A 27 -9.34 -6.19 1.87
C ALA A 27 -8.12 -5.25 1.98
N ASP A 28 -8.30 -4.08 2.58
CA ASP A 28 -7.25 -3.09 2.82
C ASP A 28 -6.09 -3.68 3.66
N GLU A 29 -6.40 -4.47 4.69
CA GLU A 29 -5.42 -5.18 5.53
C GLU A 29 -4.69 -6.29 4.77
N GLN A 30 -5.39 -7.02 3.90
CA GLN A 30 -4.79 -8.05 3.04
C GLN A 30 -3.84 -7.43 2.02
N ASP A 31 -4.23 -6.34 1.38
CA ASP A 31 -3.40 -5.60 0.43
C ASP A 31 -2.16 -5.05 1.13
N THR A 32 -2.31 -4.43 2.30
CA THR A 32 -1.19 -3.95 3.12
C THR A 32 -0.22 -5.08 3.46
N THR A 33 -0.74 -6.24 3.88
CA THR A 33 0.08 -7.40 4.25
C THR A 33 0.81 -7.99 3.05
N ARG A 34 0.13 -8.08 1.90
CA ARG A 34 0.70 -8.54 0.63
C ARG A 34 1.83 -7.62 0.20
N GLY A 35 1.54 -6.33 0.08
CA GLY A 35 2.51 -5.31 -0.29
C GLY A 35 3.73 -5.35 0.62
N ARG A 36 3.55 -5.47 1.94
CA ARG A 36 4.67 -5.55 2.88
C ARG A 36 5.60 -6.73 2.64
N ARG A 37 5.07 -7.88 2.24
CA ARG A 37 5.89 -9.05 1.88
C ARG A 37 6.67 -8.77 0.60
N ASP A 38 5.99 -8.23 -0.41
CA ASP A 38 6.59 -8.04 -1.73
C ASP A 38 7.62 -6.91 -1.71
N GLY A 39 7.40 -5.86 -0.93
CA GLY A 39 8.38 -4.79 -0.70
C GLY A 39 9.64 -5.26 0.03
N LYS A 40 9.53 -6.28 0.90
CA LYS A 40 10.72 -6.91 1.51
C LYS A 40 11.53 -7.65 0.45
N ALA A 41 10.88 -8.48 -0.36
CA ALA A 41 11.54 -9.23 -1.43
C ALA A 41 12.19 -8.27 -2.44
N TRP A 42 11.46 -7.24 -2.87
CA TRP A 42 11.99 -6.20 -3.75
C TRP A 42 13.23 -5.52 -3.17
N ALA A 43 13.23 -5.18 -1.87
CA ALA A 43 14.39 -4.58 -1.22
C ALA A 43 15.61 -5.51 -1.13
N GLU A 44 15.41 -6.81 -1.05
CA GLU A 44 16.49 -7.81 -0.97
C GLU A 44 17.06 -8.17 -2.35
N GLU A 45 16.22 -8.18 -3.38
CA GLU A 45 16.55 -8.79 -4.68
C GLU A 45 16.73 -7.78 -5.81
N VAL A 46 16.05 -6.63 -5.75
CA VAL A 46 15.93 -5.68 -6.88
C VAL A 46 16.41 -4.28 -6.52
N ALA A 47 16.02 -3.76 -5.36
CA ALA A 47 16.18 -2.35 -5.04
C ALA A 47 17.66 -1.96 -4.85
N GLU A 48 18.03 -0.81 -5.42
CA GLU A 48 19.34 -0.23 -5.13
C GLU A 48 19.39 0.41 -3.74
N TYR A 49 20.55 0.32 -3.09
CA TYR A 49 20.81 0.93 -1.77
C TYR A 49 20.38 2.41 -1.70
N ARG A 50 20.65 3.19 -2.76
CA ARG A 50 20.30 4.62 -2.81
C ARG A 50 18.79 4.86 -2.82
N TRP A 51 18.00 3.98 -3.43
CA TRP A 51 16.53 4.08 -3.44
C TRP A 51 15.97 3.81 -2.06
N LEU A 52 16.41 2.71 -1.44
CA LEU A 52 16.02 2.32 -0.09
C LEU A 52 16.38 3.38 0.95
N ARG A 53 17.58 3.97 0.84
CA ARG A 53 17.99 5.08 1.69
C ARG A 53 17.05 6.27 1.58
N ARG A 54 16.67 6.69 0.36
CA ARG A 54 15.74 7.83 0.16
C ARG A 54 14.33 7.54 0.67
N LEU A 55 13.87 6.29 0.59
CA LEU A 55 12.60 5.88 1.20
C LEU A 55 12.68 5.97 2.73
N ALA A 56 13.75 5.43 3.33
CA ALA A 56 13.93 5.40 4.77
C ALA A 56 14.17 6.78 5.40
N ASP A 57 14.88 7.67 4.70
CA ASP A 57 15.17 9.04 5.16
C ASP A 57 13.94 9.96 5.08
N GLY A 58 12.82 9.50 4.50
CA GLY A 58 11.56 10.23 4.43
C GLY A 58 11.57 11.45 3.50
N CYS A 59 12.68 11.70 2.80
CA CYS A 59 12.81 12.80 1.83
C CYS A 59 11.85 12.66 0.62
N SER A 60 11.21 11.51 0.47
CA SER A 60 10.34 11.12 -0.64
C SER A 60 8.87 10.95 -0.24
N VAL A 61 8.47 11.30 0.99
CA VAL A 61 7.07 11.11 1.42
C VAL A 61 6.14 12.08 0.68
N CYS A 62 5.23 11.51 -0.11
CA CYS A 62 4.25 12.20 -0.92
C CYS A 62 2.84 11.76 -0.48
N ALA A 63 1.83 12.57 -0.80
CA ALA A 63 0.44 12.23 -0.49
C ALA A 63 -0.05 11.00 -1.29
N GLN A 64 0.60 10.68 -2.41
CA GLN A 64 0.33 9.51 -3.23
C GLN A 64 1.45 8.47 -3.03
N PRO A 65 1.15 7.25 -2.57
CA PRO A 65 2.16 6.23 -2.28
C PRO A 65 3.06 5.89 -3.47
N PHE A 66 2.51 5.81 -4.68
CA PHE A 66 3.31 5.52 -5.87
C PHE A 66 4.32 6.63 -6.17
N GLU A 67 3.92 7.89 -5.97
CA GLU A 67 4.81 9.04 -6.17
C GLU A 67 5.99 9.02 -5.19
N THR A 68 5.79 8.49 -3.98
CA THR A 68 6.90 8.27 -3.03
C THR A 68 7.94 7.29 -3.57
N LEU A 69 7.49 6.18 -4.17
CA LEU A 69 8.41 5.23 -4.82
C LEU A 69 9.13 5.90 -5.99
N ARG A 70 8.40 6.62 -6.83
CA ARG A 70 8.96 7.32 -7.99
C ARG A 70 10.04 8.32 -7.59
N MET A 71 9.78 9.17 -6.60
CA MET A 71 10.75 10.15 -6.12
C MET A 71 11.96 9.52 -5.44
N ALA A 72 11.82 8.32 -4.86
CA ALA A 72 12.96 7.61 -4.29
C ALA A 72 13.84 6.96 -5.37
N ILE A 73 13.22 6.36 -6.39
CA ILE A 73 13.91 5.67 -7.48
C ILE A 73 14.55 6.68 -8.44
N ASP A 74 13.74 7.61 -8.92
CA ASP A 74 14.07 8.62 -9.91
C ASP A 74 13.63 10.03 -9.46
N PRO A 75 14.44 10.69 -8.60
CA PRO A 75 14.13 12.03 -8.11
C PRO A 75 14.18 13.11 -9.19
N ASN A 76 14.80 12.83 -10.34
CA ASN A 76 14.96 13.81 -11.43
C ASN A 76 13.85 13.72 -12.47
N GLY A 77 13.06 12.64 -12.49
CA GLY A 77 12.02 12.43 -13.49
C GLY A 77 12.59 12.10 -14.88
N GLU A 78 13.72 11.39 -14.93
CA GLU A 78 14.37 10.93 -16.16
C GLU A 78 13.82 9.57 -16.64
N ILE A 79 13.19 8.79 -15.76
CA ILE A 79 12.64 7.45 -16.02
C ILE A 79 11.13 7.56 -16.27
N ASP A 80 10.62 6.78 -17.24
CA ASP A 80 9.19 6.69 -17.49
C ASP A 80 8.46 6.12 -16.26
N PRO A 81 7.33 6.72 -15.82
CA PRO A 81 6.58 6.20 -14.68
C PRO A 81 6.15 4.73 -14.80
N ASN A 82 5.92 4.23 -16.01
CA ASN A 82 5.58 2.82 -16.22
C ASN A 82 6.81 1.92 -16.02
N GLU A 83 8.01 2.36 -16.40
CA GLU A 83 9.24 1.61 -16.13
C GLU A 83 9.53 1.55 -14.63
N VAL A 84 9.25 2.63 -13.89
CA VAL A 84 9.29 2.60 -12.41
C VAL A 84 8.23 1.65 -11.85
N HIS A 85 7.03 1.65 -12.42
CA HIS A 85 5.95 0.75 -12.03
C HIS A 85 6.36 -0.72 -12.22
N GLU A 86 6.84 -1.08 -13.40
CA GLU A 86 7.33 -2.43 -13.74
C GLU A 86 8.50 -2.85 -12.83
N THR A 87 9.40 -1.92 -12.51
CA THR A 87 10.51 -2.18 -11.57
C THR A 87 10.03 -2.55 -10.17
N CYS A 88 8.91 -1.97 -9.72
CA CYS A 88 8.34 -2.23 -8.39
C CYS A 88 7.39 -3.43 -8.36
N PHE A 89 6.57 -3.59 -9.40
CA PHE A 89 5.37 -4.44 -9.38
C PHE A 89 5.27 -5.43 -10.55
N GLY A 90 6.23 -5.41 -11.48
CA GLY A 90 6.18 -6.20 -12.71
C GLY A 90 4.96 -5.86 -13.57
N ASP A 91 4.27 -6.90 -14.07
CA ASP A 91 3.11 -6.77 -14.95
C ASP A 91 1.77 -6.53 -14.20
N GLU A 92 1.79 -6.42 -12.86
CA GLU A 92 0.57 -6.24 -12.06
C GLU A 92 -0.01 -4.84 -12.28
N ASN A 93 -1.15 -4.72 -12.95
CA ASN A 93 -1.80 -3.41 -13.13
C ASN A 93 -2.76 -3.11 -11.98
N ASP A 94 -3.07 -1.82 -11.78
CA ASP A 94 -4.07 -1.33 -10.81
C ASP A 94 -3.77 -1.71 -9.35
N VAL A 95 -2.54 -1.46 -8.91
CA VAL A 95 -2.10 -1.70 -7.54
C VAL A 95 -2.76 -0.73 -6.55
N ALA A 96 -3.44 -1.25 -5.52
CA ALA A 96 -4.10 -0.45 -4.50
C ALA A 96 -3.11 0.36 -3.65
N ASN A 97 -3.52 1.55 -3.19
CA ASN A 97 -2.67 2.41 -2.35
C ASN A 97 -2.23 1.71 -1.05
N GLU A 98 -3.12 0.93 -0.45
CA GLU A 98 -2.88 0.13 0.75
C GLU A 98 -1.75 -0.90 0.52
N TYR A 99 -1.75 -1.53 -0.66
CA TYR A 99 -0.64 -2.40 -1.06
C TYR A 99 0.67 -1.62 -1.18
N ILE A 100 0.67 -0.47 -1.87
CA ILE A 100 1.89 0.32 -2.09
C ILE A 100 2.46 0.83 -0.75
N LEU A 101 1.60 1.23 0.19
CA LEU A 101 2.00 1.60 1.55
C LEU A 101 2.64 0.43 2.29
N GLY A 102 2.03 -0.76 2.21
CA GLY A 102 2.62 -1.99 2.71
C GLY A 102 4.00 -2.23 2.11
N PHE A 103 4.12 -2.12 0.78
CA PHE A 103 5.34 -2.31 0.02
C PHE A 103 6.48 -1.39 0.49
N ILE A 104 6.22 -0.09 0.57
CA ILE A 104 7.19 0.88 1.09
C ILE A 104 7.62 0.51 2.52
N ALA A 105 6.67 0.15 3.40
CA ALA A 105 6.98 -0.23 4.77
C ALA A 105 7.85 -1.50 4.85
N GLY A 106 7.58 -2.49 3.99
CA GLY A 106 8.40 -3.69 3.87
C GLY A 106 9.83 -3.39 3.43
N ALA A 107 9.98 -2.57 2.39
CA ALA A 107 11.28 -2.17 1.85
C ALA A 107 12.12 -1.40 2.88
N VAL A 108 11.50 -0.45 3.60
CA VAL A 108 12.16 0.34 4.64
C VAL A 108 12.56 -0.54 5.84
N GLU A 109 11.71 -1.47 6.29
CA GLU A 109 12.08 -2.43 7.34
C GLU A 109 13.31 -3.26 6.96
N THR A 110 13.33 -3.80 5.72
CA THR A 110 14.48 -4.56 5.22
C THR A 110 15.75 -3.70 5.23
N PHE A 111 15.68 -2.47 4.74
CA PHE A 111 16.82 -1.57 4.71
C PHE A 111 17.37 -1.27 6.12
N GLN A 112 16.50 -1.02 7.08
CA GLN A 112 16.89 -0.79 8.48
C GLN A 112 17.62 -2.00 9.06
N ASN A 113 17.10 -3.21 8.81
CA ASN A 113 17.74 -4.46 9.25
C ASN A 113 19.12 -4.68 8.64
N ILE A 114 19.33 -4.28 7.38
CA ILE A 114 20.64 -4.35 6.71
C ILE A 114 21.59 -3.32 7.32
N ARG A 115 21.13 -2.07 7.49
CA ARG A 115 21.93 -0.97 8.04
C ARG A 115 22.42 -1.27 9.46
N ASP A 116 21.59 -1.86 10.30
CA ASP A 116 21.95 -2.18 11.69
C ASP A 116 22.99 -3.31 11.80
N ARG A 117 23.33 -3.97 10.69
CA ARG A 117 24.35 -5.03 10.59
C ARG A 117 25.68 -4.59 9.97
N LEU A 118 25.77 -3.33 9.54
CA LEU A 118 26.97 -2.71 8.94
C LEU A 118 27.71 -1.86 9.97
#